data_AF-A0A6B3HVZ5-F1
#
_entry.id   AF-A0A6B3HVZ5-F1
#
_cell.length_a   1.000
_cell.length_b   1.000
_cell.length_c   1.000
_cell.angle_alpha   90.00
_cell.angle_beta   90.00
_cell.angle_gamma   90.00
#
_symmetry.space_group_name_H-M   'P 1'
#
loop_
_entity.id
_entity.type
_entity.pdbx_description
1 polymer ?
#
loop_
_entity_poly.entity_id
_entity_poly.type
_entity_poly.pdbx_seq_one_letter_code
_entity_poly.pdbx_strand_id
1 'polypeptide(L)' 'SHVVEHGRRMAARSSDGRLDPPMTLVLDDVAAVAPLPQLPELLAKGQDLGLPATVLLRSREQGRARWQQHLHAPTPGAV' A
#
# COMPACT_ATOMS: atom_id res chain seq x y z
N SER A 1 -5.07 7.45 -6.91
CA SER A 1 -4.27 6.29 -7.37
C SER A 1 -3.08 6.65 -8.26
N HIS A 2 -3.07 7.80 -8.94
CA HIS A 2 -2.00 8.16 -9.90
C HIS A 2 -0.57 8.17 -9.33
N VAL A 3 -0.36 8.67 -8.10
CA VAL A 3 0.98 8.73 -7.49
C VAL A 3 1.55 7.33 -7.24
N VAL A 4 0.75 6.43 -6.67
CA VAL A 4 1.16 5.04 -6.40
C VAL A 4 1.49 4.31 -7.70
N GLU A 5 0.62 4.43 -8.70
CA GLU A 5 0.85 3.79 -9.99
C GLU A 5 2.07 4.38 -10.72
N HIS A 6 2.28 5.68 -10.60
CA HIS A 6 3.48 6.32 -11.14
C HIS A 6 4.75 5.81 -10.46
N GLY A 7 4.77 5.74 -9.13
CA GLY A 7 5.88 5.17 -8.36
C GLY A 7 6.15 3.72 -8.75
N ARG A 8 5.11 2.89 -8.89
CA ARG A 8 5.24 1.48 -9.33
C ARG A 8 5.89 1.38 -10.71
N ARG A 9 5.49 2.22 -11.66
CA ARG A 9 6.09 2.27 -13.00
C ARG A 9 7.53 2.76 -12.98
N MET A 10 7.88 3.68 -12.08
CA MET A 10 9.26 4.10 -11.90
C MET A 10 10.12 2.95 -11.36
N ALA A 11 9.66 2.25 -10.32
CA ALA A 11 10.35 1.08 -9.76
C ALA A 11 10.59 0.00 -10.82
N ALA A 12 9.57 -0.34 -11.61
CA ALA A 12 9.67 -1.34 -12.67
C ALA A 12 10.69 -1.02 -13.77
N ARG A 13 11.09 0.26 -13.93
CA ARG A 13 12.10 0.70 -14.91
C ARG A 13 13.48 0.93 -14.30
N SER A 14 13.59 0.86 -12.97
CA SER A 14 14.87 0.94 -12.27
C SER A 14 15.66 -0.35 -12.48
N SER A 15 16.99 -0.26 -12.52
CA SER A 15 17.87 -1.43 -12.62
C SER A 15 17.81 -2.35 -11.40
N ASP A 16 17.47 -1.80 -10.22
CA ASP A 16 17.19 -2.52 -8.98
C ASP A 16 15.78 -3.15 -8.98
N GLY A 17 14.88 -2.72 -9.89
CA GLY A 17 13.46 -3.09 -9.85
C GLY A 17 12.68 -2.39 -8.72
N ARG A 18 13.33 -1.44 -8.04
CA ARG A 18 12.84 -0.69 -6.89
C ARG A 18 12.89 0.80 -7.15
N LEU A 19 12.00 1.55 -6.52
CA LEU A 19 12.09 3.02 -6.52
C LEU A 19 13.34 3.47 -5.77
N ASP A 20 14.16 4.30 -6.43
CA ASP A 20 15.39 4.88 -5.88
C ASP A 20 15.41 6.41 -6.13
N PRO A 21 15.38 7.26 -5.08
CA PRO A 21 15.29 6.89 -3.67
C PRO A 21 13.90 6.33 -3.30
N PRO A 22 13.80 5.47 -2.27
CA PRO A 22 12.52 4.93 -1.83
C PRO A 22 11.61 6.03 -1.25
N MET A 23 10.30 5.82 -1.33
CA MET A 23 9.27 6.75 -0.84
C MET A 23 8.25 6.02 0.04
N THR A 24 8.01 6.54 1.24
CA THR A 24 6.96 6.03 2.14
C THR A 24 5.60 6.65 1.83
N LEU A 25 4.56 5.83 1.75
CA LEU A 25 3.17 6.24 1.57
C LEU A 25 2.43 6.19 2.91
N VAL A 26 1.93 7.34 3.38
CA VAL A 26 1.03 7.41 4.54
C VAL A 26 -0.37 7.73 4.05
N LEU A 27 -1.28 6.77 4.21
CA LEU A 27 -2.63 6.81 3.64
C LEU A 27 -3.65 6.96 4.75
N ASP A 28 -4.01 8.21 5.06
CA ASP A 28 -4.97 8.55 6.11
C ASP A 28 -6.42 8.48 5.62
N ASP A 29 -7.27 7.79 6.39
CA ASP A 29 -8.65 7.45 6.08
C ASP A 29 -8.91 7.12 4.60
N VAL A 30 -7.99 6.33 4.01
CA VAL A 30 -7.98 6.06 2.56
C VAL A 30 -9.24 5.35 2.09
N ALA A 31 -9.92 4.64 3.00
CA ALA A 31 -11.23 4.08 2.72
C ALA A 31 -12.25 5.19 2.45
N ALA A 32 -12.30 6.28 3.21
CA ALA A 32 -13.25 7.35 2.97
C ALA A 32 -12.83 8.30 1.85
N VAL A 33 -11.56 8.71 1.83
CA VAL A 33 -11.08 9.84 1.03
C VAL A 33 -10.81 9.46 -0.42
N ALA A 34 -10.07 8.37 -0.64
CA ALA A 34 -9.64 7.96 -1.97
C ALA A 34 -9.33 6.47 -2.01
N PRO A 35 -10.37 5.60 -2.10
CA PRO A 35 -10.18 4.16 -2.11
C PRO A 35 -9.19 3.74 -3.20
N LEU A 36 -8.11 3.08 -2.79
CA LEU A 36 -7.15 2.49 -3.71
C LEU A 36 -7.51 1.00 -3.90
N PRO A 37 -8.05 0.57 -5.05
CA PRO A 37 -8.47 -0.83 -5.22
C PRO A 37 -7.32 -1.83 -5.01
N GLN A 38 -6.12 -1.45 -5.44
CA GLN A 38 -4.89 -2.24 -5.34
C GLN A 38 -4.17 -2.09 -3.99
N LEU A 39 -4.80 -1.45 -2.99
CA LEU A 39 -4.22 -1.26 -1.67
C LEU A 39 -3.66 -2.55 -1.04
N PRO A 40 -4.33 -3.71 -1.16
CA PRO A 40 -3.79 -4.92 -0.57
C PRO A 40 -2.49 -5.40 -1.21
N GLU A 41 -2.39 -5.30 -2.55
CA GLU A 41 -1.15 -5.61 -3.25
C GLU A 41 -0.04 -4.60 -2.91
N LEU A 42 -0.39 -3.32 -2.77
CA LEU A 42 0.55 -2.30 -2.32
C LEU A 42 1.08 -2.60 -0.91
N LEU A 43 0.23 -3.02 0.02
CA LEU A 43 0.66 -3.40 1.37
C LEU A 43 1.52 -4.67 1.37
N ALA A 44 1.23 -5.63 0.48
CA ALA A 44 1.97 -6.88 0.39
C ALA A 44 3.36 -6.72 -0.25
N LYS A 45 3.49 -5.88 -1.30
CA LYS A 45 4.70 -5.79 -2.13
C LYS A 45 5.38 -4.42 -2.09
N GLY A 46 4.77 -3.43 -1.46
CA GLY A 46 5.25 -2.04 -1.49
C GLY A 46 6.67 -1.90 -0.96
N GLN A 47 7.04 -2.67 0.06
CA GLN A 47 8.39 -2.65 0.60
C GLN A 47 9.44 -3.08 -0.43
N ASP A 48 9.19 -4.17 -1.15
CA ASP A 48 10.11 -4.68 -2.19
C ASP A 48 10.25 -3.69 -3.36
N LEU A 49 9.19 -2.91 -3.62
CA LEU A 49 9.16 -1.90 -4.68
C LEU A 49 9.69 -0.52 -4.24
N GLY A 50 10.13 -0.34 -3.00
CA GLY A 50 10.61 0.96 -2.50
C GLY A 50 9.47 1.96 -2.28
N LEU A 51 8.26 1.42 -2.10
CA LEU A 51 7.00 2.10 -1.85
C LEU A 51 6.32 1.56 -0.58
N PRO A 52 7.02 1.48 0.57
CA PRO A 52 6.39 1.00 1.81
C PRO A 52 5.17 1.86 2.14
N ALA A 53 4.08 1.22 2.57
CA ALA A 53 2.81 1.88 2.81
C ALA A 53 2.27 1.61 4.21
N THR A 54 1.82 2.67 4.88
CA THR A 54 1.09 2.63 6.15
C THR A 54 -0.31 3.19 5.93
N VAL A 55 -1.31 2.46 6.40
CA VAL A 55 -2.72 2.82 6.21
C VAL A 55 -3.39 3.04 7.55
N LEU A 56 -4.06 4.17 7.67
CA LEU A 56 -4.90 4.49 8.81
C LEU A 56 -6.36 4.39 8.37
N LEU A 57 -7.12 3.56 9.07
CA LEU A 57 -8.55 3.39 8.84
C LEU A 57 -9.29 3.84 10.10
N ARG A 58 -10.39 4.58 9.93
CA ARG A 58 -11.27 4.94 11.05
C ARG A 58 -11.99 3.75 11.67
N SER A 59 -12.19 2.66 10.91
CA SER A 59 -12.69 1.40 11.47
C SER A 59 -12.28 0.19 10.62
N ARG A 60 -12.29 -1.00 11.23
CA ARG A 60 -11.99 -2.25 10.55
C ARG A 60 -13.08 -2.63 9.55
N GLU A 61 -14.32 -2.26 9.84
CA GLU A 61 -15.53 -2.49 9.04
C GLU A 61 -15.42 -1.79 7.70
N GLN A 62 -14.85 -0.58 7.64
CA GLN A 62 -14.58 0.08 6.37
C GLN A 62 -13.56 -0.68 5.51
N GLY A 63 -12.50 -1.18 6.16
CA GLY A 63 -11.50 -2.02 5.51
C GLY A 63 -12.14 -3.27 4.92
N ARG A 64 -12.95 -3.98 5.72
CA ARG A 64 -13.70 -5.16 5.27
C ARG A 64 -14.69 -4.83 4.16
N ALA A 65 -15.43 -3.73 4.24
CA ALA A 65 -16.42 -3.36 3.24
C ALA A 65 -15.79 -3.11 1.86
N ARG A 66 -14.55 -2.61 1.80
CA ARG A 66 -13.87 -2.28 0.55
C ARG A 66 -12.88 -3.32 0.05
N TRP A 67 -12.18 -4.00 0.95
CA TRP A 67 -11.11 -4.96 0.60
C TRP A 67 -11.37 -6.31 1.26
N GLN A 68 -12.52 -6.90 0.94
CA GLN A 68 -13.05 -8.15 1.53
C GLN A 68 -12.09 -9.34 1.44
N GLN A 69 -11.20 -9.38 0.46
CA GLN A 69 -10.43 -10.57 0.11
C GLN A 69 -8.93 -10.53 0.47
N HIS A 70 -8.36 -9.39 0.90
CA HIS A 70 -6.90 -9.24 0.78
C HIS A 70 -6.15 -8.48 1.89
N LEU A 71 -6.82 -7.91 2.90
CA LEU A 71 -6.09 -7.28 4.02
C LEU A 71 -5.81 -8.32 5.11
N HIS A 72 -4.72 -9.09 4.95
CA HIS A 72 -4.16 -9.83 6.08
C HIS A 72 -3.54 -8.81 7.04
N ALA A 73 -4.07 -8.74 8.26
CA ALA A 73 -3.39 -8.01 9.33
C ALA A 73 -2.09 -8.76 9.65
N PRO A 74 -0.95 -8.05 9.81
CA PRO A 74 0.27 -8.70 10.29
C PRO A 74 -0.02 -9.36 11.65
N THR A 75 0.45 -10.59 11.83
CA THR A 75 0.33 -11.30 13.10
C THR A 75 1.08 -10.50 14.17
N PRO A 76 0.42 -10.07 15.27
CA PRO A 76 1.13 -9.39 16.35
C PRO A 76 2.18 -10.34 16.94
N GLY A 77 3.46 -9.96 16.91
CA GLY A 77 4.54 -10.70 17.56
C GLY A 77 5.57 -11.40 16.66
N ALA A 78 5.49 -11.25 15.33
CA ALA A 78 6.57 -11.65 14.44
C ALA A 78 7.57 -10.49 14.29
N VAL A 79 8.58 -10.46 15.15
CA VAL A 79 9.86 -9.75 14.96
C VAL A 79 10.98 -10.76 14.91
#